data_AF-A0A9D9VLS5-F1
#
_entry.id   AF-A0A9D9VLS5-F1
#
_cell.length_a   1.000
_cell.length_b   1.000
_cell.length_c   1.000
_cell.angle_alpha   90.00
_cell.angle_beta   90.00
_cell.angle_gamma   90.00
#
_symmetry.space_group_name_H-M   'P 1'
#
loop_
_entity.id
_entity.type
_entity.pdbx_description
1 polymer ?
#
loop_
_entity_poly.entity_id
_entity_poly.type
_entity_poly.pdbx_seq_one_letter_code
_entity_poly.pdbx_strand_id
1 'polypeptide(L)' 'MNIFKNTTFSWWQLSIFKTGMFLLGISVGAFWSEFFKQYVSLIAFIGTVLTLYITYIWAKR' A
#
# COMPACT_ATOMS: atom_id res chain seq x y z
N MET A 1 -21.21 5.91 -1.29
CA MET A 1 -19.86 5.69 -1.83
C MET A 1 -19.99 4.67 -2.96
N ASN A 2 -19.83 5.09 -4.22
CA ASN A 2 -19.96 4.16 -5.34
C ASN A 2 -18.62 3.41 -5.53
N ILE A 3 -18.63 2.11 -5.27
CA ILE A 3 -17.42 1.25 -5.25
C ILE A 3 -16.97 0.90 -6.68
N PHE A 4 -17.86 0.98 -7.67
CA PHE A 4 -17.56 0.62 -9.06
C PHE A 4 -17.46 1.86 -9.96
N LYS A 5 -16.98 2.99 -9.42
CA LYS A 5 -16.78 4.21 -10.22
C LYS A 5 -15.44 4.15 -10.96
N ASN A 6 -15.42 4.68 -12.18
CA ASN A 6 -14.18 4.86 -12.92
C ASN A 6 -13.40 6.03 -12.32
N THR A 7 -12.18 5.75 -11.84
CA THR A 7 -11.28 6.78 -11.30
C THR A 7 -9.95 6.77 -12.04
N THR A 8 -9.46 7.93 -12.44
CA THR A 8 -8.11 8.11 -12.98
C THR A 8 -7.16 8.60 -11.89
N PHE A 9 -6.13 7.81 -11.58
CA PHE A 9 -5.08 8.24 -10.66
C PHE A 9 -4.05 9.10 -11.39
N SER A 10 -3.55 10.12 -10.70
CA SER A 10 -2.34 10.84 -11.14
C SER A 10 -1.12 9.92 -11.07
N TRP A 11 -0.05 10.27 -11.79
CA TRP A 11 1.21 9.53 -11.77
C TRP A 11 1.75 9.27 -10.36
N TRP A 12 1.69 10.29 -9.49
CA TRP A 12 2.13 10.18 -8.10
C TRP A 12 1.26 9.22 -7.27
N GLN A 13 -0.07 9.28 -7.44
CA GLN A 13 -0.98 8.37 -6.76
C GLN A 13 -0.76 6.92 -7.22
N LEU A 14 -0.55 6.70 -8.52
CA LEU A 14 -0.24 5.37 -9.04
C LEU A 14 1.08 4.81 -8.49
N SER A 15 2.12 5.65 -8.39
CA SER A 15 3.40 5.27 -7.81
C SER A 15 3.26 4.91 -6.33
N ILE A 16 2.56 5.73 -5.54
CA ILE A 16 2.28 5.45 -4.12
C ILE A 16 1.52 4.13 -3.95
N PHE A 17 0.53 3.88 -4.81
CA PHE A 17 -0.22 2.62 -4.80
C PHE A 17 0.68 1.41 -5.07
N LYS A 18 1.53 1.48 -6.11
CA LYS A 18 2.50 0.42 -6.42
C LYS A 18 3.46 0.16 -5.27
N THR A 19 4.03 1.22 -4.69
CA THR A 19 4.95 1.11 -3.56
C THR A 19 4.25 0.54 -2.32
N GLY A 20 3.03 1.00 -2.00
CA GLY A 20 2.24 0.47 -0.89
C GLY A 20 1.93 -1.02 -1.04
N MET A 21 1.50 -1.45 -2.24
CA MET A 21 1.27 -2.88 -2.52
C MET A 21 2.57 -3.71 -2.45
N PHE A 22 3.68 -3.17 -2.94
CA PHE A 22 4.97 -3.84 -2.87
C PHE A 22 5.43 -4.06 -1.42
N LEU A 23 5.31 -3.03 -0.57
CA LEU A 23 5.66 -3.12 0.86
C LEU A 23 4.75 -4.10 1.60
N LEU A 24 3.45 -4.12 1.30
CA LEU A 24 2.54 -5.12 1.86
C LEU A 24 2.91 -6.54 1.40
N GLY A 25 3.26 -6.74 0.12
CA GLY A 25 3.74 -8.01 -0.39
C GLY A 25 5.02 -8.48 0.32
N ILE A 26 5.99 -7.58 0.51
CA ILE A 26 7.18 -7.86 1.32
C ILE A 26 6.79 -8.21 2.75
N SER A 27 5.86 -7.49 3.36
CA SER A 27 5.45 -7.76 4.75
C SER A 27 4.88 -9.17 4.92
N VAL A 28 4.10 -9.64 3.94
CA VAL A 28 3.57 -11.02 3.93
C VAL A 28 4.68 -12.04 3.65
N GLY A 29 5.59 -11.74 2.71
CA GLY A 29 6.72 -12.61 2.38
C GLY A 29 7.83 -12.63 3.44
N ALA A 30 7.90 -11.61 4.29
CA ALA A 30 8.97 -11.43 5.27
C ALA A 30 8.95 -12.45 6.40
N PHE A 31 7.84 -13.17 6.60
CA PHE A 31 7.80 -14.32 7.48
C PHE A 31 8.78 -15.44 7.05
N TRP A 32 9.24 -15.44 5.79
CA TRP A 32 10.14 -16.44 5.23
C TRP A 32 11.63 -16.11 5.41
N SER A 33 11.99 -14.88 5.75
CA SER A 33 13.38 -14.44 5.78
C SER A 33 13.73 -13.77 7.09
N GLU A 34 14.71 -14.33 7.81
CA GLU A 34 15.23 -13.77 9.06
C GLU A 34 15.74 -12.33 8.90
N PHE A 35 16.18 -11.96 7.69
CA PHE A 35 16.64 -10.61 7.37
C PHE A 35 15.52 -9.56 7.46
N PHE A 36 14.32 -9.91 6.99
CA PHE A 36 13.21 -8.97 6.98
C PHE A 36 12.45 -8.94 8.31
N LYS A 37 12.57 -9.98 9.15
CA LYS A 37 11.90 -10.11 10.46
C LYS A 37 12.00 -8.85 11.34
N GLN A 38 13.17 -8.21 11.38
CA GLN A 38 13.40 -7.01 12.21
C GLN A 38 12.68 -5.76 11.67
N TYR A 39 12.41 -5.71 10.37
CA TYR A 39 11.83 -4.54 9.70
C TYR A 39 10.36 -4.75 9.31
N VAL A 40 9.79 -5.96 9.48
CA VAL A 40 8.42 -6.28 9.06
C VAL A 40 7.40 -5.31 9.63
N SER A 41 7.49 -4.99 10.93
CA SER A 41 6.54 -4.09 11.58
C SER A 41 6.55 -2.70 10.93
N LEU A 42 7.74 -2.18 10.62
CA LEU A 42 7.93 -0.86 10.02
C LEU A 42 7.49 -0.86 8.54
N ILE A 43 7.89 -1.89 7.78
CA ILE A 43 7.50 -2.06 6.36
C ILE A 43 5.98 -2.23 6.24
N ALA A 44 5.37 -3.02 7.12
CA ALA A 44 3.93 -3.22 7.16
C ALA A 44 3.22 -1.91 7.50
N PHE A 45 3.69 -1.19 8.52
CA PHE A 45 3.10 0.09 8.91
C PHE A 45 3.13 1.11 7.76
N ILE A 46 4.28 1.29 7.10
CA ILE A 46 4.39 2.20 5.96
C ILE A 46 3.49 1.73 4.80
N GLY A 47 3.52 0.43 4.48
CA GLY A 47 2.68 -0.15 3.44
C GLY A 47 1.18 0.09 3.68
N THR A 48 0.72 -0.11 4.92
CA THR A 48 -0.66 0.15 5.35
C THR A 48 -1.02 1.64 5.25
N VAL A 49 -0.16 2.54 5.72
CA VAL A 49 -0.43 4.00 5.65
C VAL A 49 -0.54 4.47 4.21
N LEU A 50 0.35 4.03 3.32
CA LEU A 50 0.34 4.41 1.90
C LEU A 50 -0.91 3.88 1.18
N THR A 51 -1.31 2.64 1.47
CA THR A 51 -2.53 2.07 0.90
C THR A 51 -3.78 2.75 1.43
N LEU A 52 -3.87 3.03 2.74
CA LEU A 52 -4.98 3.77 3.34
C LEU A 52 -5.13 5.17 2.72
N TYR A 53 -4.01 5.87 2.47
CA TYR A 53 -4.04 7.17 1.80
C TYR A 53 -4.64 7.10 0.39
N ILE A 54 -4.23 6.10 -0.41
CA ILE A 54 -4.79 5.89 -1.76
C ILE A 54 -6.27 5.52 -1.68
N THR A 55 -6.65 4.63 -0.76
CA THR A 55 -8.05 4.24 -0.54
C THR A 55 -8.90 5.43 -0.13
N TYR A 56 -8.39 6.33 0.71
CA TYR A 56 -9.07 7.56 1.09
C TYR A 56 -9.26 8.51 -0.09
N ILE A 57 -8.22 8.74 -0.89
CA ILE A 57 -8.31 9.54 -2.11
C ILE A 57 -9.34 8.96 -3.07
N TRP A 58 -9.31 7.64 -3.26
CA TRP A 58 -10.26 6.94 -4.09
C TRP A 58 -11.67 7.08 -3.54
N ALA A 59 -11.88 6.91 -2.23
CA ALA A 59 -13.18 7.05 -1.57
C ALA A 59 -13.78 8.46 -1.69
N LYS A 60 -12.92 9.50 -1.64
CA LYS A 60 -13.31 10.91 -1.73
C LYS A 60 -13.70 11.36 -3.14
N ARG A 61 -13.12 10.75 -4.18
CA ARG A 61 -13.52 11.00 -5.57
C ARG A 61 -14.89 10.40 -5.90
#